data_AF-J7IYQ1-F1
#
_entry.id   AF-J7IYQ1-F1
#
_cell.length_a   1.000
_cell.length_b   1.000
_cell.length_c   1.000
_cell.angle_alpha   90.00
_cell.angle_beta   90.00
_cell.angle_gamma   90.00
#
_symmetry.space_group_name_H-M   'P 1'
#
loop_
_entity.id
_entity.type
_entity.pdbx_description
1 polymer ?
#
loop_
_entity_poly.entity_id
_entity_poly.type
_entity_poly.pdbx_seq_one_letter_code
_entity_poly.pdbx_strand_id
1 'polypeptide(L)'
;MVTEDAEIYLPDMHIGENRRDAAPGVRGFLFQDLLAVEELIKEETEYVCSEYIEDVCAVTNNGVRIIQAKYTPKTNLDIEAITRELYYQYIKLRQYGYSGDIIPVLSFHADVATKPDEEIAKQYLNLSEGHRRFQGTAAEIKLKVKECIQTGIKKERENNLFASFYELEDLRDFLRVYKMEEVGESISSYRKALGEKLDTLIKIDCCPVEDTDNRQDLLIALATKLVQDRYNEPDQPADNQELLKHRKVIREDFFAALGQALAFEQSFNFVIQSFVDEAYCELVDEQLSPDNHKRLNRLYVSTNEWVKNNLDRPCGVVQLLNTVSTDSKVPSESDRAQNLRNTLYICKDRIITFYHQIWKIKLNLRQETFEECLLPGIGEYIAFSFQNHKDWSRRSIIMSSIGDSPRRKIQNVQKRVRAWNERPQKWYLRSADTRGFGDYSIDVARIAPEELDVASISPDRFVVECMECIGIDEGEWAKNENCADSIFSKKCKYGGKS
;
A
#
# COMPACT_ATOMS: atom_id res chain seq x y z
N MET A 1 -20.35 29.33 4.14
CA MET A 1 -19.31 30.37 4.29
C MET A 1 -17.90 29.79 4.39
N VAL A 2 -17.48 29.10 5.46
CA VAL A 2 -16.08 28.58 5.56
C VAL A 2 -15.76 27.53 4.49
N THR A 3 -16.67 26.60 4.24
CA THR A 3 -16.56 25.57 3.18
C THR A 3 -16.54 26.19 1.79
N GLU A 4 -17.48 27.09 1.50
CA GLU A 4 -17.55 27.83 0.22
C GLU A 4 -16.28 28.64 -0.02
N ASP A 5 -15.70 29.24 1.01
CA ASP A 5 -14.40 29.92 0.93
C ASP A 5 -13.28 28.92 0.59
N ALA A 6 -13.22 27.75 1.23
CA ALA A 6 -12.20 26.74 0.93
C ALA A 6 -12.30 26.25 -0.53
N GLU A 7 -13.50 26.05 -1.07
CA GLU A 7 -13.70 25.62 -2.46
C GLU A 7 -13.25 26.64 -3.51
N ILE A 8 -13.24 27.93 -3.15
CA ILE A 8 -12.75 29.02 -4.01
C ILE A 8 -11.20 29.03 -4.02
N TYR A 9 -10.57 28.65 -2.93
CA TYR A 9 -9.13 28.86 -2.71
C TYR A 9 -8.27 27.61 -2.92
N LEU A 10 -8.78 26.43 -2.57
CA LEU A 10 -8.07 25.16 -2.78
C LEU A 10 -7.72 24.86 -4.25
N PRO A 11 -8.53 25.21 -5.28
CA PRO A 11 -8.12 25.03 -6.67
C PRO A 11 -6.81 25.76 -7.01
N ASP A 12 -6.59 26.94 -6.42
CA ASP A 12 -5.39 27.75 -6.64
C ASP A 12 -4.23 27.32 -5.71
N MET A 13 -4.49 26.53 -4.66
CA MET A 13 -3.47 25.94 -3.80
C MET A 13 -2.57 24.95 -4.52
N HIS A 14 -3.01 24.41 -5.65
CA HIS A 14 -2.27 23.43 -6.43
C HIS A 14 -1.35 24.05 -7.49
N ILE A 15 -1.40 25.38 -7.67
CA ILE A 15 -0.54 26.08 -8.64
C ILE A 15 0.93 25.87 -8.27
N GLY A 16 1.68 25.32 -9.24
CA GLY A 16 3.11 25.02 -9.13
C GLY A 16 3.41 23.62 -8.56
N GLU A 17 2.39 22.85 -8.15
CA GLU A 17 2.54 21.50 -7.59
C GLU A 17 2.41 20.36 -8.59
N ASN A 18 2.16 20.67 -9.87
CA ASN A 18 2.02 19.73 -11.00
C ASN A 18 3.29 18.89 -11.33
N ARG A 19 4.37 19.04 -10.56
CA ARG A 19 5.56 18.17 -10.64
C ARG A 19 5.70 17.24 -9.44
N ARG A 20 4.81 17.38 -8.45
CA ARG A 20 4.66 16.49 -7.29
C ARG A 20 3.49 15.51 -7.50
N ASP A 21 3.20 15.18 -8.77
CA ASP A 21 2.22 14.13 -9.09
C ASP A 21 2.55 12.89 -8.26
N ALA A 22 1.50 12.17 -7.86
CA ALA A 22 1.50 10.93 -7.08
C ALA A 22 2.24 9.74 -7.74
N ALA A 23 3.29 10.00 -8.53
CA ALA A 23 4.15 9.01 -9.13
C ALA A 23 5.18 8.47 -8.10
N PRO A 24 5.64 7.22 -8.24
CA PRO A 24 5.25 6.04 -7.46
C PRO A 24 6.10 5.84 -6.17
N GLY A 25 6.24 6.87 -5.34
CA GLY A 25 6.97 6.78 -4.06
C GLY A 25 6.12 6.26 -2.88
N VAL A 26 5.72 4.98 -2.87
CA VAL A 26 4.47 4.55 -2.16
C VAL A 26 4.48 4.41 -0.63
N ARG A 27 5.55 4.84 0.05
CA ARG A 27 5.68 4.71 1.51
C ARG A 27 4.82 5.70 2.29
N GLY A 28 4.64 6.89 1.72
CA GLY A 28 3.72 7.89 2.27
C GLY A 28 2.26 7.49 2.09
N PHE A 29 1.94 6.67 1.08
CA PHE A 29 0.56 6.51 0.62
C PHE A 29 -0.30 5.74 1.61
N LEU A 30 0.08 4.54 2.05
CA LEU A 30 -0.82 3.82 2.96
C LEU A 30 -1.03 4.57 4.29
N PHE A 31 0.03 5.12 4.88
CA PHE A 31 -0.12 5.92 6.11
C PHE A 31 -0.95 7.19 5.88
N GLN A 32 -0.73 7.89 4.78
CA GLN A 32 -1.51 9.05 4.34
C GLN A 32 -2.97 8.71 4.09
N ASP A 33 -3.24 7.58 3.42
CA ASP A 33 -4.59 7.09 3.13
C ASP A 33 -5.32 6.78 4.45
N LEU A 34 -4.64 6.13 5.39
CA LEU A 34 -5.19 5.85 6.72
C LEU A 34 -5.45 7.14 7.51
N LEU A 35 -4.60 8.17 7.39
CA LEU A 35 -4.86 9.49 7.97
C LEU A 35 -6.04 10.19 7.30
N ALA A 36 -6.19 10.08 5.98
CA ALA A 36 -7.35 10.62 5.27
C ALA A 36 -8.65 9.94 5.75
N VAL A 37 -8.62 8.61 5.93
CA VAL A 37 -9.74 7.85 6.53
C VAL A 37 -10.00 8.32 7.96
N GLU A 38 -8.98 8.51 8.79
CA GLU A 38 -9.14 9.01 10.15
C GLU A 38 -9.82 10.40 10.18
N GLU A 39 -9.43 11.32 9.29
CA GLU A 39 -10.07 12.62 9.18
C GLU A 39 -11.53 12.49 8.70
N LEU A 40 -11.84 11.61 7.75
CA LEU A 40 -13.20 11.36 7.27
C LEU A 40 -14.12 10.78 8.37
N ILE A 41 -13.57 10.02 9.31
CA ILE A 41 -14.30 9.45 10.44
C ILE A 41 -14.84 10.55 11.37
N LYS A 42 -14.11 11.66 11.53
CA LYS A 42 -14.48 12.78 12.40
C LYS A 42 -15.77 13.45 11.93
N GLU A 43 -16.66 13.78 12.86
CA GLU A 43 -17.99 14.32 12.54
C GLU A 43 -17.93 15.74 11.96
N GLU A 44 -16.91 16.51 12.32
CA GLU A 44 -16.71 17.88 11.86
C GLU A 44 -16.15 18.00 10.45
N THR A 45 -15.69 16.89 9.85
CA THR A 45 -15.10 16.86 8.51
C THR A 45 -16.18 16.88 7.44
N GLU A 46 -16.02 17.76 6.45
CA GLU A 46 -16.91 17.82 5.29
C GLU A 46 -16.32 17.03 4.12
N TYR A 47 -15.03 17.20 3.84
CA TYR A 47 -14.32 16.43 2.84
C TYR A 47 -12.81 16.40 3.08
N VAL A 48 -12.14 15.44 2.43
CA VAL A 48 -10.68 15.30 2.43
C VAL A 48 -10.15 15.27 0.99
N CYS A 49 -8.95 15.83 0.80
CA CYS A 49 -8.13 15.71 -0.40
C CYS A 49 -6.74 15.15 0.01
N SER A 50 -6.23 14.13 -0.69
CA SER A 50 -4.97 13.45 -0.34
C SER A 50 -4.12 13.09 -1.56
N GLU A 51 -4.29 13.76 -2.68
CA GLU A 51 -3.67 13.39 -3.95
C GLU A 51 -2.16 13.67 -4.04
N TYR A 52 -1.61 14.53 -3.18
CA TYR A 52 -0.20 14.86 -3.18
C TYR A 52 0.53 14.02 -2.15
N ILE A 53 1.68 13.45 -2.54
CA ILE A 53 2.46 12.56 -1.69
C ILE A 53 2.77 13.23 -0.35
N GLU A 54 2.39 12.55 0.74
CA GLU A 54 2.54 12.98 2.14
C GLU A 54 1.70 14.18 2.58
N ASP A 55 0.75 14.66 1.76
CA ASP A 55 -0.11 15.80 2.09
C ASP A 55 -1.59 15.37 2.16
N VAL A 56 -2.24 15.59 3.32
CA VAL A 56 -3.70 15.45 3.49
C VAL A 56 -4.29 16.80 3.85
N CYS A 57 -5.30 17.24 3.12
CA CYS A 57 -6.09 18.41 3.45
C CYS A 57 -7.49 17.98 3.87
N ALA A 58 -7.84 18.21 5.13
CA ALA A 58 -9.19 17.97 5.64
C ALA A 58 -9.91 19.31 5.84
N VAL A 59 -11.06 19.45 5.19
CA VAL A 59 -11.94 20.61 5.35
C VAL A 59 -13.01 20.27 6.36
N THR A 60 -13.18 21.14 7.35
CA THR A 60 -14.12 20.99 8.45
C THR A 60 -15.05 22.20 8.49
N ASN A 61 -16.12 22.09 9.26
CA ASN A 61 -17.10 23.17 9.48
C ASN A 61 -16.46 24.50 9.92
N ASN A 62 -15.29 24.47 10.56
CA ASN A 62 -14.64 25.64 11.16
C ASN A 62 -13.34 26.06 10.46
N GLY A 63 -12.77 25.21 9.59
CA GLY A 63 -11.40 25.41 9.14
C GLY A 63 -10.84 24.30 8.26
N VAL A 64 -9.56 24.46 7.92
CA VAL A 64 -8.75 23.52 7.16
C VAL A 64 -7.65 22.95 8.04
N ARG A 65 -7.48 21.63 8.02
CA ARG A 65 -6.29 20.94 8.54
C ARG A 65 -5.37 20.62 7.36
N ILE A 66 -4.12 21.09 7.43
CA ILE A 66 -3.06 20.81 6.45
C ILE A 66 -2.12 19.84 7.12
N ILE A 67 -2.20 18.57 6.74
CA ILE A 67 -1.53 17.48 7.43
C ILE A 67 -0.38 16.99 6.55
N GLN A 68 0.82 17.03 7.11
CA GLN A 68 1.99 16.40 6.52
C GLN A 68 2.20 15.04 7.19
N ALA A 69 2.05 13.96 6.41
CA ALA A 69 2.12 12.57 6.88
C ALA A 69 3.55 12.04 6.81
N LYS A 70 4.08 11.51 7.93
CA LYS A 70 5.44 10.96 8.00
C LYS A 70 5.51 9.64 8.75
N TYR A 71 5.76 8.54 8.03
CA TYR A 71 5.97 7.23 8.63
C TYR A 71 7.42 6.77 8.49
N THR A 72 8.21 6.96 9.55
CA THR A 72 9.64 6.64 9.58
C THR A 72 10.08 6.09 10.96
N PRO A 73 9.66 4.86 11.34
CA PRO A 73 9.86 4.29 12.69
C PRO A 73 11.31 4.25 13.19
N LYS A 74 12.29 4.27 12.28
CA LYS A 74 13.72 4.06 12.59
C LYS A 74 14.63 5.20 12.17
N THR A 75 14.08 6.35 11.78
CA THR A 75 14.86 7.54 11.39
C THR A 75 14.26 8.81 11.94
N ASN A 76 15.11 9.79 12.26
CA ASN A 76 14.67 11.12 12.65
C ASN A 76 13.99 11.85 11.49
N LEU A 77 12.99 12.65 11.83
CA LEU A 77 12.31 13.51 10.86
C LEU A 77 13.15 14.74 10.52
N ASP A 78 13.07 15.16 9.25
CA ASP A 78 13.58 16.46 8.80
C ASP A 78 12.58 17.56 9.19
N ILE A 79 12.62 17.95 10.47
CA ILE A 79 11.71 18.95 11.05
C ILE A 79 11.86 20.31 10.38
N GLU A 80 13.05 20.66 9.89
CA GLU A 80 13.27 21.90 9.14
C GLU A 80 12.43 21.92 7.86
N ALA A 81 12.60 20.89 7.02
CA ALA A 81 11.86 20.80 5.76
C ALA A 81 10.34 20.74 5.97
N ILE A 82 9.88 20.00 6.98
CA ILE A 82 8.46 19.89 7.35
C ILE A 82 7.90 21.24 7.81
N THR A 83 8.60 21.91 8.72
CA THR A 83 8.15 23.21 9.26
C THR A 83 8.07 24.26 8.15
N ARG A 84 9.05 24.27 7.24
CA ARG A 84 9.03 25.16 6.07
C ARG A 84 7.82 24.91 5.17
N GLU A 85 7.51 23.65 4.87
CA GLU A 85 6.34 23.30 4.04
C GLU A 85 5.03 23.72 4.72
N LEU A 86 4.83 23.34 5.98
CA LEU A 86 3.61 23.67 6.72
C LEU A 86 3.42 25.19 6.85
N TYR A 87 4.48 25.94 7.11
CA TYR A 87 4.41 27.40 7.16
C TYR A 87 4.13 28.01 5.78
N TYR A 88 4.72 27.46 4.72
CA TYR A 88 4.43 27.86 3.34
C TYR A 88 2.96 27.71 3.00
N GLN A 89 2.36 26.55 3.29
CA GLN A 89 0.93 26.32 3.05
C GLN A 89 0.04 27.22 3.93
N TYR A 90 0.41 27.42 5.20
CA TYR A 90 -0.30 28.30 6.14
C TYR A 90 -0.35 29.76 5.64
N ILE A 91 0.81 30.35 5.32
CA ILE A 91 0.88 31.73 4.82
C ILE A 91 0.19 31.84 3.47
N LYS A 92 0.35 30.85 2.59
CA LYS A 92 -0.30 30.83 1.28
C LYS A 92 -1.81 31.00 1.45
N LEU A 93 -2.48 30.12 2.21
CA LEU A 93 -3.92 30.20 2.48
C LEU A 93 -4.33 31.51 3.14
N ARG A 94 -3.61 31.94 4.17
CA ARG A 94 -3.91 33.18 4.92
C ARG A 94 -3.86 34.41 4.02
N GLN A 95 -2.79 34.58 3.24
CA GLN A 95 -2.64 35.72 2.33
C GLN A 95 -3.56 35.63 1.12
N TYR A 96 -3.97 34.42 0.73
CA TYR A 96 -5.01 34.24 -0.28
C TYR A 96 -6.40 34.72 0.19
N GLY A 97 -6.56 35.02 1.48
CA GLY A 97 -7.79 35.58 2.05
C GLY A 97 -8.76 34.53 2.57
N TYR A 98 -8.29 33.31 2.86
CA TYR A 98 -9.09 32.32 3.58
C TYR A 98 -9.40 32.83 4.99
N SER A 99 -10.67 32.77 5.38
CA SER A 99 -11.19 33.40 6.60
C SER A 99 -11.37 32.42 7.77
N GLY A 100 -11.38 31.12 7.50
CA GLY A 100 -11.52 30.06 8.51
C GLY A 100 -10.21 29.73 9.22
N ASP A 101 -10.28 28.82 10.19
CA ASP A 101 -9.10 28.35 10.91
C ASP A 101 -8.17 27.56 9.98
N ILE A 102 -6.86 27.82 10.04
CA ILE A 102 -5.84 27.05 9.33
C ILE A 102 -5.01 26.33 10.39
N ILE A 103 -5.05 25.00 10.39
CA ILE A 103 -4.38 24.16 11.36
C ILE A 103 -3.31 23.34 10.64
N PRO A 104 -2.03 23.76 10.68
CA PRO A 104 -0.92 22.94 10.21
C PRO A 104 -0.72 21.77 11.17
N VAL A 105 -0.53 20.57 10.64
CA VAL A 105 -0.37 19.34 11.40
C VAL A 105 0.79 18.54 10.82
N LEU A 106 1.72 18.11 11.65
CA LEU A 106 2.61 17.00 11.35
C LEU A 106 2.02 15.77 12.02
N SER A 107 1.50 14.83 11.23
CA SER A 107 1.08 13.53 11.73
C SER A 107 2.15 12.50 11.41
N PHE A 108 2.68 11.82 12.45
CA PHE A 108 3.90 11.05 12.29
C PHE A 108 4.03 9.82 13.16
N HIS A 109 4.85 8.88 12.70
CA HIS A 109 5.41 7.79 13.49
C HIS A 109 6.93 7.77 13.29
N ALA A 110 7.70 8.17 14.31
CA ALA A 110 9.16 8.27 14.24
C ALA A 110 9.80 8.19 15.64
N ASP A 111 11.10 7.92 15.70
CA ASP A 111 11.85 7.78 16.97
C ASP A 111 11.94 9.11 17.75
N VAL A 112 12.25 10.22 17.06
CA VAL A 112 12.34 11.55 17.67
C VAL A 112 11.76 12.60 16.72
N ALA A 113 10.89 13.44 17.28
CA ALA A 113 10.38 14.64 16.61
C ALA A 113 10.16 15.75 17.65
N THR A 114 10.80 16.90 17.47
CA THR A 114 10.68 18.05 18.39
C THR A 114 10.13 19.25 17.64
N LYS A 115 9.06 19.85 18.16
CA LYS A 115 8.49 21.07 17.61
C LYS A 115 9.50 22.23 17.74
N PRO A 116 9.77 23.01 16.67
CA PRO A 116 10.67 24.14 16.77
C PRO A 116 10.06 25.25 17.61
N ASP A 117 10.91 25.94 18.37
CA ASP A 117 10.56 27.23 18.98
C ASP A 117 10.65 28.37 17.95
N GLU A 118 10.33 29.60 18.39
CA GLU A 118 10.35 30.79 17.53
C GLU A 118 11.73 31.05 16.89
N GLU A 119 12.81 30.87 17.64
CA GLU A 119 14.16 31.17 17.17
C GLU A 119 14.65 30.13 16.16
N ILE A 120 14.40 28.85 16.44
CA ILE A 120 14.69 27.76 15.51
C ILE A 120 13.86 27.91 14.22
N ALA A 121 12.56 28.22 14.34
CA ALA A 121 11.71 28.42 13.17
C ALA A 121 12.17 29.60 12.30
N LYS A 122 12.61 30.71 12.89
CA LYS A 122 13.21 31.84 12.13
C LYS A 122 14.44 31.39 11.32
N GLN A 123 15.30 30.57 11.93
CA GLN A 123 16.47 30.03 11.25
C GLN A 123 16.08 29.14 10.06
N TYR A 124 15.11 28.23 10.25
CA TYR A 124 14.59 27.37 9.20
C TYR A 124 14.03 28.15 8.01
N LEU A 125 13.32 29.25 8.26
CA LEU A 125 12.73 30.08 7.20
C LEU A 125 13.77 30.91 6.44
N ASN A 126 15.00 31.04 6.96
CA ASN A 126 16.12 31.79 6.37
C ASN A 126 15.74 33.24 6.04
N LEU A 127 15.18 33.93 7.03
CA LEU A 127 14.65 35.30 6.88
C LEU A 127 15.72 36.33 7.18
N SER A 128 15.97 37.24 6.25
CA SER A 128 16.89 38.37 6.44
C SER A 128 16.19 39.58 7.07
N GLU A 129 16.80 40.17 8.10
CA GLU A 129 16.30 41.39 8.76
C GLU A 129 16.09 42.56 7.78
N GLY A 130 15.06 43.37 8.00
CA GLY A 130 14.83 44.63 7.28
C GLY A 130 13.90 44.57 6.06
N HIS A 131 13.18 43.47 5.84
CA HIS A 131 12.21 43.37 4.75
C HIS A 131 10.88 44.03 5.13
N ARG A 132 10.26 44.74 4.17
CA ARG A 132 8.89 45.25 4.29
C ARG A 132 7.94 44.27 3.62
N ARG A 133 6.92 43.83 4.36
CA ARG A 133 5.80 43.08 3.81
C ARG A 133 5.15 43.80 2.64
N PHE A 134 4.77 43.03 1.62
CA PHE A 134 3.97 43.52 0.52
C PHE A 134 2.61 44.01 1.04
N GLN A 135 2.26 45.26 0.71
CA GLN A 135 0.98 45.86 1.04
C GLN A 135 0.20 46.14 -0.24
N GLY A 136 -1.09 45.85 -0.23
CA GLY A 136 -2.00 46.09 -1.34
C GLY A 136 -3.45 45.77 -0.95
N THR A 137 -4.36 45.99 -1.88
CA THR A 137 -5.74 45.50 -1.82
C THR A 137 -5.76 43.97 -1.80
N ALA A 138 -6.89 43.37 -1.38
CA ALA A 138 -7.04 41.91 -1.38
C ALA A 138 -6.80 41.27 -2.77
N ALA A 139 -7.16 41.97 -3.84
CA ALA A 139 -6.90 41.51 -5.21
C ALA A 139 -5.41 41.54 -5.57
N GLU A 140 -4.70 42.60 -5.17
CA GLU A 140 -3.25 42.73 -5.39
C GLU A 140 -2.45 41.72 -4.57
N ILE A 141 -2.85 41.46 -3.32
CA ILE A 141 -2.24 40.42 -2.48
C ILE A 141 -2.43 39.04 -3.13
N LYS A 142 -3.65 38.70 -3.58
CA LYS A 142 -3.93 37.44 -4.28
C LYS A 142 -3.06 37.28 -5.53
N LEU A 143 -2.95 38.34 -6.34
CA LEU A 143 -2.09 38.34 -7.53
C LEU A 143 -0.62 38.11 -7.14
N LYS A 144 -0.15 38.78 -6.08
CA LYS A 144 1.23 38.64 -5.60
C LYS A 144 1.53 37.24 -5.09
N VAL A 145 0.59 36.61 -4.38
CA VAL A 145 0.71 35.20 -3.99
C VAL A 145 0.84 34.32 -5.24
N LYS A 146 0.00 34.52 -6.27
CA LYS A 146 0.12 33.77 -7.55
C LYS A 146 1.50 33.92 -8.19
N GLU A 147 2.04 35.13 -8.24
CA GLU A 147 3.40 35.37 -8.77
C GLU A 147 4.47 34.57 -8.01
N CYS A 148 4.42 34.58 -6.68
CA CYS A 148 5.37 33.88 -5.81
C CYS A 148 5.35 32.37 -6.04
N ILE A 149 4.16 31.77 -6.27
CA ILE A 149 3.99 30.32 -6.37
C ILE A 149 4.09 29.76 -7.80
N GLN A 150 4.07 30.62 -8.84
CA GLN A 150 4.18 30.18 -10.24
C GLN A 150 5.62 30.10 -10.74
N THR A 151 6.57 30.74 -10.06
CA THR A 151 7.93 30.94 -10.57
C THR A 151 8.95 30.08 -9.82
N GLY A 152 9.69 29.26 -10.57
CA GLY A 152 10.86 28.55 -10.04
C GLY A 152 10.60 27.17 -9.44
N ILE A 153 11.62 26.61 -8.78
CA ILE A 153 11.53 25.33 -8.05
C ILE A 153 10.88 25.51 -6.68
N LYS A 154 10.45 24.43 -6.02
CA LYS A 154 9.77 24.45 -4.70
C LYS A 154 10.43 25.40 -3.68
N LYS A 155 11.74 25.25 -3.46
CA LYS A 155 12.51 26.08 -2.52
C LYS A 155 12.49 27.58 -2.89
N GLU A 156 12.49 27.90 -4.18
CA GLU A 156 12.39 29.30 -4.65
C GLU A 156 10.99 29.85 -4.39
N ARG A 157 9.94 29.06 -4.64
CA ARG A 157 8.54 29.43 -4.37
C ARG A 157 8.29 29.72 -2.89
N GLU A 158 8.81 28.85 -2.00
CA GLU A 158 8.79 29.07 -0.56
C GLU A 158 9.47 30.39 -0.19
N ASN A 159 10.73 30.57 -0.63
CA ASN A 159 11.52 31.76 -0.30
C ASN A 159 10.89 33.04 -0.84
N ASN A 160 10.30 33.01 -2.03
CA ASN A 160 9.59 34.16 -2.62
C ASN A 160 8.38 34.56 -1.78
N LEU A 161 7.63 33.57 -1.27
CA LEU A 161 6.46 33.84 -0.43
C LEU A 161 6.89 34.38 0.93
N PHE A 162 7.90 33.76 1.56
CA PHE A 162 8.45 34.22 2.84
C PHE A 162 9.01 35.64 2.74
N ALA A 163 9.79 35.94 1.71
CA ALA A 163 10.34 37.28 1.48
C ALA A 163 9.25 38.35 1.26
N SER A 164 8.11 37.97 0.69
CA SER A 164 7.02 38.92 0.36
C SER A 164 6.05 39.14 1.52
N PHE A 165 5.81 38.13 2.35
CA PHE A 165 4.69 38.11 3.30
C PHE A 165 5.05 37.75 4.74
N TYR A 166 6.32 37.46 5.05
CA TYR A 166 6.70 37.16 6.42
C TYR A 166 6.43 38.34 7.37
N GLU A 167 5.81 38.01 8.50
CA GLU A 167 5.66 38.86 9.69
C GLU A 167 5.87 38.01 10.94
N LEU A 168 6.41 38.62 12.00
CA LEU A 168 6.71 37.89 13.23
C LEU A 168 5.43 37.41 13.93
N GLU A 169 4.38 38.22 13.92
CA GLU A 169 3.07 37.86 14.46
C GLU A 169 2.45 36.67 13.72
N ASP A 170 2.61 36.60 12.40
CA ASP A 170 2.13 35.47 11.59
C ASP A 170 2.86 34.18 11.92
N LEU A 171 4.19 34.24 12.14
CA LEU A 171 4.98 33.09 12.60
C LEU A 171 4.55 32.63 14.01
N ARG A 172 4.32 33.58 14.93
CA ARG A 172 3.84 33.27 16.28
C ARG A 172 2.47 32.62 16.27
N ASP A 173 1.56 33.13 15.45
CA ASP A 173 0.25 32.53 15.24
C ASP A 173 0.39 31.11 14.70
N PHE A 174 1.21 30.90 13.65
CA PHE A 174 1.51 29.59 13.09
C PHE A 174 2.02 28.62 14.16
N LEU A 175 3.07 29.00 14.91
CA LEU A 175 3.65 28.14 15.95
C LEU A 175 2.65 27.83 17.06
N ARG A 176 1.73 28.76 17.38
CA ARG A 176 0.66 28.52 18.36
C ARG A 176 -0.32 27.44 17.87
N VAL A 177 -0.71 27.46 16.59
CA VAL A 177 -1.72 26.53 16.04
C VAL A 177 -1.13 25.26 15.44
N TYR A 178 0.16 25.22 15.15
CA TYR A 178 0.86 24.05 14.60
C TYR A 178 0.79 22.86 15.57
N LYS A 179 0.23 21.74 15.12
CA LYS A 179 0.12 20.50 15.90
C LYS A 179 1.14 19.46 15.43
N MET A 180 1.66 18.71 16.40
CA MET A 180 2.41 17.46 16.15
C MET A 180 1.60 16.33 16.77
N GLU A 181 1.10 15.44 15.93
CA GLU A 181 0.21 14.33 16.30
C GLU A 181 0.98 13.02 16.05
N GLU A 182 1.46 12.40 17.13
CA GLU A 182 2.20 11.14 17.04
C GLU A 182 1.24 9.95 16.99
N VAL A 183 1.37 9.12 15.97
CA VAL A 183 0.76 7.80 15.90
C VAL A 183 1.75 6.84 16.55
N GLY A 184 1.63 6.62 17.87
CA GLY A 184 2.60 5.86 18.66
C GLY A 184 2.59 4.34 18.44
N GLU A 185 1.72 3.84 17.57
CA GLU A 185 1.57 2.41 17.24
C GLU A 185 2.08 2.10 15.83
N SER A 186 2.37 0.82 15.54
CA SER A 186 2.75 0.40 14.18
C SER A 186 1.60 0.62 13.21
N ILE A 187 1.90 0.76 11.91
CA ILE A 187 0.87 0.95 10.89
C ILE A 187 -0.19 -0.16 10.90
N SER A 188 0.20 -1.40 11.22
CA SER A 188 -0.72 -2.54 11.31
C SER A 188 -1.74 -2.35 12.42
N SER A 189 -1.29 -1.87 13.59
CA SER A 189 -2.16 -1.62 14.75
C SER A 189 -3.08 -0.44 14.46
N TYR A 190 -2.54 0.63 13.87
CA TYR A 190 -3.30 1.81 13.47
C TYR A 190 -4.40 1.47 12.45
N ARG A 191 -4.07 0.67 11.42
CA ARG A 191 -5.03 0.17 10.43
C ARG A 191 -6.17 -0.61 11.10
N LYS A 192 -5.84 -1.50 12.04
CA LYS A 192 -6.84 -2.28 12.79
C LYS A 192 -7.76 -1.39 13.61
N ALA A 193 -7.20 -0.43 14.36
CA ALA A 193 -7.97 0.51 15.16
C ALA A 193 -8.94 1.36 14.32
N LEU A 194 -8.55 1.76 13.10
CA LEU A 194 -9.44 2.44 12.17
C LEU A 194 -10.56 1.53 11.65
N GLY A 195 -10.26 0.25 11.35
CA GLY A 195 -11.26 -0.76 10.99
C GLY A 195 -12.33 -0.95 12.07
N GLU A 196 -11.91 -1.03 13.34
CA GLU A 196 -12.81 -1.12 14.50
C GLU A 196 -13.72 0.13 14.64
N LYS A 197 -13.15 1.33 14.44
CA LYS A 197 -13.90 2.60 14.45
C LYS A 197 -14.94 2.63 13.33
N LEU A 198 -14.56 2.25 12.11
CA LEU A 198 -15.48 2.21 10.95
C LEU A 198 -16.64 1.23 11.18
N ASP A 199 -16.35 0.02 11.68
CA ASP A 199 -17.38 -0.99 11.99
C ASP A 199 -18.41 -0.46 12.99
N THR A 200 -17.94 0.28 13.99
CA THR A 200 -18.80 0.92 15.00
C THR A 200 -19.69 2.02 14.41
N LEU A 201 -19.20 2.77 13.42
CA LEU A 201 -19.92 3.89 12.80
C LEU A 201 -20.92 3.45 11.73
N ILE A 202 -20.58 2.43 10.94
CA ILE A 202 -21.33 2.08 9.73
C ILE A 202 -22.53 1.14 10.03
N LYS A 203 -22.53 0.41 11.15
CA LYS A 203 -23.63 -0.44 11.67
C LYS A 203 -24.61 -0.93 10.60
N ILE A 204 -24.23 -1.98 9.87
CA ILE A 204 -25.07 -2.54 8.80
C ILE A 204 -25.83 -3.76 9.33
N ASP A 205 -27.15 -3.70 9.30
CA ASP A 205 -28.03 -4.80 9.72
C ASP A 205 -27.92 -6.05 8.83
N CYS A 206 -27.30 -5.95 7.65
CA CYS A 206 -27.23 -7.00 6.61
C CYS A 206 -25.84 -7.13 5.97
N CYS A 207 -24.76 -7.19 6.76
CA CYS A 207 -23.41 -7.48 6.23
C CYS A 207 -23.25 -8.99 5.94
N PRO A 208 -22.81 -9.41 4.74
CA PRO A 208 -22.60 -10.83 4.40
C PRO A 208 -21.35 -11.44 5.06
N VAL A 209 -20.48 -10.60 5.66
CA VAL A 209 -19.31 -11.03 6.44
C VAL A 209 -19.68 -11.04 7.92
N GLU A 210 -19.94 -12.24 8.44
CA GLU A 210 -20.37 -12.44 9.83
C GLU A 210 -19.23 -12.23 10.83
N ASP A 211 -18.03 -12.71 10.49
CA ASP A 211 -16.86 -12.59 11.35
C ASP A 211 -16.40 -11.13 11.47
N THR A 212 -16.26 -10.66 12.71
CA THR A 212 -16.00 -9.25 13.01
C THR A 212 -14.63 -8.80 12.53
N ASP A 213 -13.58 -9.60 12.74
CA ASP A 213 -12.22 -9.24 12.34
C ASP A 213 -12.12 -9.13 10.82
N ASN A 214 -12.68 -10.10 10.10
CA ASN A 214 -12.74 -10.08 8.63
C ASN A 214 -13.56 -8.90 8.07
N ARG A 215 -14.64 -8.52 8.77
CA ARG A 215 -15.47 -7.36 8.39
C ARG A 215 -14.71 -6.05 8.60
N GLN A 216 -14.00 -5.91 9.71
CA GLN A 216 -13.18 -4.73 10.01
C GLN A 216 -12.03 -4.57 9.01
N ASP A 217 -11.35 -5.66 8.66
CA ASP A 217 -10.29 -5.68 7.64
C ASP A 217 -10.80 -5.27 6.26
N LEU A 218 -11.99 -5.75 5.88
CA LEU A 218 -12.63 -5.39 4.63
C LEU A 218 -13.03 -3.92 4.61
N LEU A 219 -13.63 -3.42 5.70
CA LEU A 219 -14.05 -2.03 5.83
C LEU A 219 -12.89 -1.04 5.67
N ILE A 220 -11.76 -1.28 6.34
CA ILE A 220 -10.61 -0.39 6.22
C ILE A 220 -9.96 -0.47 4.83
N ALA A 221 -9.95 -1.66 4.19
CA ALA A 221 -9.46 -1.81 2.82
C ALA A 221 -10.35 -1.02 1.84
N LEU A 222 -11.67 -1.12 1.97
CA LEU A 222 -12.63 -0.35 1.16
C LEU A 222 -12.50 1.15 1.39
N ALA A 223 -12.35 1.58 2.64
CA ALA A 223 -12.18 2.98 2.99
C ALA A 223 -10.91 3.56 2.33
N THR A 224 -9.79 2.86 2.48
CA THR A 224 -8.52 3.22 1.86
C THR A 224 -8.67 3.28 0.33
N LYS A 225 -9.35 2.32 -0.27
CA LYS A 225 -9.60 2.27 -1.72
C LYS A 225 -10.38 3.47 -2.24
N LEU A 226 -11.43 3.90 -1.53
CA LEU A 226 -12.26 5.04 -1.89
C LEU A 226 -11.48 6.36 -1.88
N VAL A 227 -10.50 6.47 -0.98
CA VAL A 227 -9.53 7.57 -0.97
C VAL A 227 -8.61 7.47 -2.18
N GLN A 228 -8.02 6.30 -2.41
CA GLN A 228 -7.06 6.08 -3.51
C GLN A 228 -7.65 6.21 -4.91
N ASP A 229 -8.95 5.96 -5.10
CA ASP A 229 -9.61 6.14 -6.40
C ASP A 229 -9.53 7.59 -6.90
N ARG A 230 -9.27 8.55 -6.00
CA ARG A 230 -9.14 9.97 -6.30
C ARG A 230 -7.77 10.37 -6.84
N TYR A 231 -6.82 9.42 -6.92
CA TYR A 231 -5.48 9.65 -7.47
C TYR A 231 -5.43 9.58 -8.99
N ASN A 232 -6.45 9.00 -9.63
CA ASN A 232 -6.49 8.87 -11.08
C ASN A 232 -7.09 10.13 -11.72
N GLU A 233 -6.24 11.08 -12.08
CA GLU A 233 -6.70 12.31 -12.73
C GLU A 233 -7.41 12.06 -14.06
N PRO A 234 -8.40 12.89 -14.43
CA PRO A 234 -8.94 12.88 -15.77
C PRO A 234 -7.85 13.29 -16.78
N ASP A 235 -7.87 12.70 -17.98
CA ASP A 235 -6.84 12.91 -19.02
C ASP A 235 -6.62 14.39 -19.39
N GLN A 236 -7.67 15.22 -19.28
CA GLN A 236 -7.64 16.67 -19.54
C GLN A 236 -8.69 17.40 -18.67
N PRO A 237 -8.37 17.83 -17.43
CA PRO A 237 -9.28 18.68 -16.66
C PRO A 237 -9.40 20.05 -17.34
N ALA A 238 -10.62 20.60 -17.41
CA ALA A 238 -10.87 21.92 -18.00
C ALA A 238 -10.24 23.05 -17.17
N ASP A 239 -10.20 22.89 -15.83
CA ASP A 239 -9.57 23.81 -14.88
C ASP A 239 -9.26 23.13 -13.53
N ASN A 240 -8.64 23.88 -12.62
CA ASN A 240 -8.32 23.39 -11.27
C ASN A 240 -9.58 23.13 -10.41
N GLN A 241 -10.74 23.68 -10.77
CA GLN A 241 -11.98 23.49 -10.02
C GLN A 241 -12.61 22.14 -10.36
N GLU A 242 -12.57 21.72 -11.61
CA GLU A 242 -12.91 20.35 -12.03
C GLU A 242 -11.97 19.33 -11.40
N LEU A 243 -10.67 19.63 -11.36
CA LEU A 243 -9.67 18.77 -10.73
C LEU A 243 -9.95 18.59 -9.22
N LEU A 244 -10.26 19.68 -8.51
CA LEU A 244 -10.65 19.61 -7.10
C LEU A 244 -11.90 18.76 -6.87
N LYS A 245 -12.93 18.88 -7.74
CA LYS A 245 -14.14 18.04 -7.64
C LYS A 245 -13.82 16.55 -7.79
N HIS A 246 -12.88 16.20 -8.65
CA HIS A 246 -12.44 14.82 -8.81
C HIS A 246 -11.74 14.30 -7.55
N ARG A 247 -10.82 15.10 -6.99
CA ARG A 247 -9.94 14.72 -5.86
C ARG A 247 -10.63 14.68 -4.50
N LYS A 248 -11.74 15.40 -4.34
CA LYS A 248 -12.53 15.43 -3.11
C LYS A 248 -13.12 14.08 -2.76
N VAL A 249 -12.94 13.68 -1.50
CA VAL A 249 -13.71 12.63 -0.84
C VAL A 249 -14.66 13.31 0.13
N ILE A 250 -15.93 13.46 -0.25
CA ILE A 250 -16.97 14.02 0.61
C ILE A 250 -17.34 12.99 1.68
N ARG A 251 -17.41 13.40 2.94
CA ARG A 251 -17.66 12.50 4.07
C ARG A 251 -18.97 11.72 3.94
N GLU A 252 -20.05 12.40 3.59
CA GLU A 252 -21.36 11.75 3.42
C GLU A 252 -21.34 10.70 2.30
N ASP A 253 -20.77 11.06 1.14
CA ASP A 253 -20.61 10.15 0.01
C ASP A 253 -19.70 8.96 0.36
N PHE A 254 -18.64 9.20 1.13
CA PHE A 254 -17.73 8.16 1.61
C PHE A 254 -18.45 7.13 2.47
N PHE A 255 -19.21 7.57 3.48
CA PHE A 255 -19.99 6.65 4.32
C PHE A 255 -21.10 5.95 3.54
N ALA A 256 -21.77 6.65 2.61
CA ALA A 256 -22.79 6.05 1.75
C ALA A 256 -22.19 4.98 0.83
N ALA A 257 -21.02 5.25 0.24
CA ALA A 257 -20.30 4.31 -0.61
C ALA A 257 -19.81 3.09 0.17
N LEU A 258 -19.26 3.28 1.39
CA LEU A 258 -18.88 2.18 2.27
C LEU A 258 -20.08 1.32 2.68
N GLY A 259 -21.18 1.96 3.06
CA GLY A 259 -22.42 1.28 3.42
C GLY A 259 -22.96 0.43 2.26
N GLN A 260 -22.95 0.98 1.04
CA GLN A 260 -23.34 0.25 -0.16
C GLN A 260 -22.36 -0.89 -0.48
N ALA A 261 -21.06 -0.62 -0.44
CA ALA A 261 -20.04 -1.63 -0.69
C ALA A 261 -20.24 -2.80 0.27
N LEU A 262 -20.32 -2.56 1.57
CA LEU A 262 -20.45 -3.62 2.57
C LEU A 262 -21.81 -4.35 2.51
N ALA A 263 -22.92 -3.66 2.19
CA ALA A 263 -24.24 -4.28 2.03
C ALA A 263 -24.36 -5.13 0.76
N PHE A 264 -23.66 -4.75 -0.31
CA PHE A 264 -23.78 -5.37 -1.62
C PHE A 264 -22.55 -6.17 -2.05
N GLU A 265 -21.49 -6.26 -1.24
CA GLU A 265 -20.20 -6.54 -1.83
C GLU A 265 -20.12 -7.90 -2.53
N GLN A 266 -19.86 -7.77 -3.83
CA GLN A 266 -19.78 -8.84 -4.80
C GLN A 266 -18.34 -9.14 -5.23
N SER A 267 -17.39 -8.24 -4.98
CA SER A 267 -16.05 -8.22 -5.58
C SER A 267 -15.01 -8.95 -4.73
N PHE A 268 -14.44 -10.01 -5.29
CA PHE A 268 -13.41 -10.80 -4.61
C PHE A 268 -12.06 -10.07 -4.50
N ASN A 269 -11.79 -9.16 -5.43
CA ASN A 269 -10.55 -8.40 -5.47
C ASN A 269 -10.37 -7.55 -4.21
N PHE A 270 -11.42 -6.95 -3.63
CA PHE A 270 -11.31 -6.12 -2.42
C PHE A 270 -10.93 -6.95 -1.19
N VAL A 271 -11.53 -8.14 -1.03
CA VAL A 271 -11.13 -9.09 0.02
C VAL A 271 -9.65 -9.44 -0.13
N ILE A 272 -9.19 -9.71 -1.35
CA ILE A 272 -7.80 -10.11 -1.60
C ILE A 272 -6.85 -8.92 -1.43
N GLN A 273 -7.24 -7.72 -1.85
CA GLN A 273 -6.49 -6.48 -1.61
C GLN A 273 -6.31 -6.23 -0.11
N SER A 274 -7.34 -6.48 0.72
CA SER A 274 -7.19 -6.38 2.18
C SER A 274 -6.07 -7.27 2.72
N PHE A 275 -5.88 -8.46 2.15
CA PHE A 275 -4.78 -9.36 2.53
C PHE A 275 -3.42 -8.87 2.01
N VAL A 276 -3.38 -8.22 0.84
CA VAL A 276 -2.17 -7.59 0.30
C VAL A 276 -1.74 -6.41 1.18
N ASP A 277 -2.69 -5.59 1.62
CA ASP A 277 -2.44 -4.45 2.51
C ASP A 277 -1.86 -4.92 3.85
N GLU A 278 -2.44 -5.96 4.43
CA GLU A 278 -1.94 -6.57 5.67
C GLU A 278 -0.54 -7.15 5.50
N ALA A 279 -0.31 -7.93 4.42
CA ALA A 279 1.01 -8.46 4.10
C ALA A 279 2.05 -7.35 3.93
N TYR A 280 1.68 -6.19 3.38
CA TYR A 280 2.57 -5.04 3.24
C TYR A 280 2.82 -4.33 4.58
N CYS A 281 1.78 -4.17 5.41
CA CYS A 281 1.89 -3.55 6.73
C CYS A 281 2.88 -4.30 7.65
N GLU A 282 2.90 -5.63 7.60
CA GLU A 282 3.87 -6.45 8.34
C GLU A 282 5.33 -6.19 7.94
N LEU A 283 5.57 -5.64 6.74
CA LEU A 283 6.90 -5.47 6.17
C LEU A 283 7.39 -4.02 6.15
N VAL A 284 6.51 -3.03 6.34
CA VAL A 284 6.91 -1.61 6.22
C VAL A 284 7.94 -1.22 7.28
N ASP A 285 7.88 -1.88 8.44
CA ASP A 285 8.76 -1.67 9.59
C ASP A 285 10.08 -2.45 9.50
N GLU A 286 10.23 -3.35 8.53
CA GLU A 286 11.45 -4.14 8.33
C GLU A 286 12.65 -3.26 7.99
N GLN A 287 13.85 -3.68 8.42
CA GLN A 287 15.08 -2.91 8.16
C GLN A 287 15.64 -3.17 6.75
N LEU A 288 14.93 -2.73 5.71
CA LEU A 288 15.43 -2.87 4.34
C LEU A 288 16.39 -1.73 3.96
N SER A 289 17.20 -1.96 2.93
CA SER A 289 17.96 -0.88 2.30
C SER A 289 16.99 0.13 1.65
N PRO A 290 17.40 1.41 1.46
CA PRO A 290 16.56 2.39 0.77
C PRO A 290 16.09 1.95 -0.63
N ASP A 291 16.90 1.18 -1.36
CA ASP A 291 16.52 0.63 -2.67
C ASP A 291 15.48 -0.48 -2.54
N ASN A 292 15.70 -1.44 -1.64
CA ASN A 292 14.75 -2.54 -1.42
C ASN A 292 13.40 -2.04 -0.90
N HIS A 293 13.39 -0.98 -0.11
CA HIS A 293 12.16 -0.32 0.30
C HIS A 293 11.40 0.30 -0.87
N LYS A 294 12.10 0.99 -1.79
CA LYS A 294 11.47 1.51 -3.02
C LYS A 294 10.92 0.36 -3.88
N ARG A 295 11.63 -0.77 -3.95
CA ARG A 295 11.17 -1.96 -4.68
C ARG A 295 9.95 -2.59 -4.03
N LEU A 296 9.93 -2.78 -2.71
CA LEU A 296 8.79 -3.33 -1.98
C LEU A 296 7.52 -2.50 -2.25
N ASN A 297 7.65 -1.17 -2.28
CA ASN A 297 6.55 -0.28 -2.63
C ASN A 297 6.01 -0.51 -4.05
N ARG A 298 6.90 -0.63 -5.05
CA ARG A 298 6.50 -0.92 -6.44
C ARG A 298 5.86 -2.31 -6.56
N LEU A 299 6.37 -3.28 -5.81
CA LEU A 299 5.80 -4.62 -5.71
C LEU A 299 4.39 -4.58 -5.13
N TYR A 300 4.17 -3.84 -4.04
CA TYR A 300 2.85 -3.68 -3.44
C TYR A 300 1.84 -3.08 -4.45
N VAL A 301 2.18 -1.98 -5.13
CA VAL A 301 1.28 -1.37 -6.12
C VAL A 301 0.99 -2.29 -7.29
N SER A 302 2.02 -2.86 -7.91
CA SER A 302 1.83 -3.78 -9.03
C SER A 302 1.06 -5.04 -8.62
N THR A 303 1.21 -5.50 -7.37
CA THR A 303 0.39 -6.61 -6.83
C THR A 303 -1.08 -6.20 -6.76
N ASN A 304 -1.40 -5.01 -6.24
CA ASN A 304 -2.77 -4.52 -6.17
C ASN A 304 -3.39 -4.27 -7.56
N GLU A 305 -2.61 -3.80 -8.53
CA GLU A 305 -3.02 -3.69 -9.92
C GLU A 305 -3.30 -5.07 -10.54
N TRP A 306 -2.41 -6.04 -10.31
CA TRP A 306 -2.60 -7.41 -10.77
C TRP A 306 -3.85 -8.06 -10.15
N VAL A 307 -4.08 -7.88 -8.85
CA VAL A 307 -5.28 -8.37 -8.15
C VAL A 307 -6.54 -7.78 -8.77
N LYS A 308 -6.58 -6.46 -8.99
CA LYS A 308 -7.72 -5.77 -9.63
C LYS A 308 -8.02 -6.35 -11.02
N ASN A 309 -6.98 -6.58 -11.82
CA ASN A 309 -7.12 -7.00 -13.22
C ASN A 309 -7.45 -8.48 -13.37
N ASN A 310 -7.07 -9.34 -12.41
CA ASN A 310 -7.14 -10.79 -12.57
C ASN A 310 -8.04 -11.51 -11.58
N LEU A 311 -8.29 -10.95 -10.39
CA LEU A 311 -8.92 -11.65 -9.27
C LEU A 311 -10.32 -11.16 -8.90
N ASP A 312 -10.95 -10.36 -9.76
CA ASP A 312 -12.34 -9.93 -9.57
C ASP A 312 -13.37 -10.96 -10.10
N ARG A 313 -12.91 -11.99 -10.82
CA ARG A 313 -13.76 -13.05 -11.39
C ARG A 313 -13.58 -14.38 -10.64
N PRO A 314 -14.62 -15.22 -10.56
CA PRO A 314 -14.52 -16.56 -9.95
C PRO A 314 -13.34 -17.40 -10.45
N CYS A 315 -13.03 -17.35 -11.75
CA CYS A 315 -11.91 -18.09 -12.33
C CYS A 315 -10.55 -17.66 -11.74
N GLY A 316 -10.30 -16.36 -11.60
CA GLY A 316 -9.07 -15.86 -10.97
C GLY A 316 -8.99 -16.22 -9.49
N VAL A 317 -10.12 -16.15 -8.78
CA VAL A 317 -10.18 -16.56 -7.37
C VAL A 317 -9.87 -18.05 -7.21
N VAL A 318 -10.46 -18.89 -8.04
CA VAL A 318 -10.18 -20.34 -8.05
C VAL A 318 -8.71 -20.60 -8.41
N GLN A 319 -8.14 -19.84 -9.34
CA GLN A 319 -6.72 -19.89 -9.69
C GLN A 319 -5.83 -19.59 -8.47
N LEU A 320 -6.12 -18.51 -7.72
CA LEU A 320 -5.41 -18.18 -6.48
C LEU A 320 -5.59 -19.27 -5.41
N LEU A 321 -6.82 -19.73 -5.17
CA LEU A 321 -7.11 -20.78 -4.19
C LEU A 321 -6.42 -22.09 -4.55
N ASN A 322 -6.32 -22.44 -5.83
CA ASN A 322 -5.57 -23.60 -6.30
C ASN A 322 -4.07 -23.49 -6.01
N THR A 323 -3.51 -22.28 -6.07
CA THR A 323 -2.11 -21.99 -5.72
C THR A 323 -1.83 -22.15 -4.24
N VAL A 324 -2.67 -21.57 -3.38
CA VAL A 324 -2.38 -21.42 -1.94
C VAL A 324 -2.99 -22.53 -1.07
N SER A 325 -4.06 -23.18 -1.52
CA SER A 325 -4.75 -24.19 -0.70
C SER A 325 -4.01 -25.53 -0.67
N THR A 326 -3.95 -26.15 0.51
CA THR A 326 -3.42 -27.51 0.71
C THR A 326 -4.52 -28.58 0.82
N ASP A 327 -5.77 -28.18 0.57
CA ASP A 327 -6.95 -29.01 0.81
C ASP A 327 -7.26 -29.86 -0.42
N SER A 328 -7.67 -31.12 -0.26
CA SER A 328 -7.88 -32.03 -1.41
C SER A 328 -8.89 -31.54 -2.46
N LYS A 329 -9.76 -30.59 -2.09
CA LYS A 329 -10.72 -29.94 -2.97
C LYS A 329 -10.70 -28.44 -2.69
N VAL A 330 -10.86 -27.65 -3.74
CA VAL A 330 -11.16 -26.22 -3.66
C VAL A 330 -12.52 -25.98 -4.32
N PRO A 331 -13.20 -24.87 -4.02
CA PRO A 331 -14.39 -24.49 -4.76
C PRO A 331 -14.11 -24.36 -6.26
N SER A 332 -15.12 -24.65 -7.05
CA SER A 332 -15.19 -24.46 -8.49
C SER A 332 -15.64 -23.04 -8.85
N GLU A 333 -15.42 -22.63 -10.09
CA GLU A 333 -15.87 -21.32 -10.60
C GLU A 333 -17.39 -21.18 -10.62
N SER A 334 -18.11 -22.31 -10.68
CA SER A 334 -19.57 -22.37 -10.65
C SER A 334 -20.17 -22.31 -9.24
N ASP A 335 -19.34 -22.37 -8.19
CA ASP A 335 -19.82 -22.27 -6.83
C ASP A 335 -20.35 -20.86 -6.53
N ARG A 336 -21.24 -20.78 -5.53
CA ARG A 336 -21.78 -19.49 -5.08
C ARG A 336 -20.62 -18.59 -4.65
N ALA A 337 -20.69 -17.30 -5.01
CA ALA A 337 -19.68 -16.32 -4.66
C ALA A 337 -19.38 -16.28 -3.15
N GLN A 338 -20.39 -16.49 -2.30
CA GLN A 338 -20.20 -16.61 -0.85
C GLN A 338 -19.24 -17.76 -0.46
N ASN A 339 -19.33 -18.92 -1.12
CA ASN A 339 -18.45 -20.06 -0.82
C ASN A 339 -16.99 -19.75 -1.16
N LEU A 340 -16.77 -19.08 -2.30
CA LEU A 340 -15.45 -18.62 -2.72
C LEU A 340 -14.87 -17.61 -1.70
N ARG A 341 -15.66 -16.64 -1.24
CA ARG A 341 -15.24 -15.66 -0.22
C ARG A 341 -14.93 -16.30 1.13
N ASN A 342 -15.82 -17.17 1.62
CA ASN A 342 -15.56 -17.88 2.87
C ASN A 342 -14.25 -18.68 2.77
N THR A 343 -13.96 -19.26 1.61
CA THR A 343 -12.71 -19.99 1.38
C THR A 343 -11.49 -19.05 1.32
N LEU A 344 -11.63 -17.85 0.74
CA LEU A 344 -10.58 -16.82 0.78
C LEU A 344 -10.21 -16.46 2.22
N TYR A 345 -11.19 -16.18 3.08
CA TYR A 345 -10.95 -15.89 4.50
C TYR A 345 -10.31 -17.07 5.25
N ILE A 346 -10.77 -18.31 4.99
CA ILE A 346 -10.14 -19.52 5.56
C ILE A 346 -8.66 -19.65 5.12
N CYS A 347 -8.33 -19.16 3.94
CA CYS A 347 -7.00 -19.20 3.37
C CYS A 347 -6.19 -17.91 3.55
N LYS A 348 -6.68 -16.93 4.33
CA LYS A 348 -6.06 -15.61 4.54
C LYS A 348 -4.55 -15.71 4.83
N ASP A 349 -4.16 -16.41 5.90
CA ASP A 349 -2.74 -16.56 6.29
C ASP A 349 -1.89 -17.22 5.19
N ARG A 350 -2.48 -18.16 4.44
CA ARG A 350 -1.78 -18.83 3.33
C ARG A 350 -1.55 -17.88 2.15
N ILE A 351 -2.52 -17.00 1.89
CA ILE A 351 -2.43 -15.96 0.85
C ILE A 351 -1.38 -14.92 1.25
N ILE A 352 -1.39 -14.44 2.50
CA ILE A 352 -0.38 -13.51 3.04
C ILE A 352 1.02 -14.14 2.92
N THR A 353 1.19 -15.39 3.37
CA THR A 353 2.47 -16.11 3.25
C THR A 353 2.92 -16.25 1.78
N PHE A 354 1.97 -16.47 0.85
CA PHE A 354 2.28 -16.52 -0.58
C PHE A 354 2.85 -15.18 -1.06
N TYR A 355 2.23 -14.06 -0.69
CA TYR A 355 2.73 -12.72 -1.04
C TYR A 355 4.11 -12.43 -0.43
N HIS A 356 4.33 -12.78 0.84
CA HIS A 356 5.66 -12.67 1.45
C HIS A 356 6.73 -13.42 0.68
N GLN A 357 6.46 -14.68 0.32
CA GLN A 357 7.43 -15.51 -0.40
C GLN A 357 7.76 -14.95 -1.79
N ILE A 358 6.74 -14.59 -2.58
CA ILE A 358 6.99 -14.06 -3.92
C ILE A 358 7.68 -12.69 -3.85
N TRP A 359 7.27 -11.80 -2.93
CA TRP A 359 7.94 -10.51 -2.77
C TRP A 359 9.38 -10.67 -2.33
N LYS A 360 9.67 -11.58 -1.39
CA LYS A 360 11.04 -11.85 -0.97
C LYS A 360 11.91 -12.38 -2.12
N ILE A 361 11.40 -13.32 -2.92
CA ILE A 361 12.08 -13.79 -4.14
C ILE A 361 12.33 -12.63 -5.09
N LYS A 362 11.32 -11.78 -5.34
CA LYS A 362 11.42 -10.63 -6.24
C LYS A 362 12.44 -9.61 -5.76
N LEU A 363 12.47 -9.29 -4.47
CA LEU A 363 13.50 -8.42 -3.87
C LEU A 363 14.90 -8.99 -4.05
N ASN A 364 15.09 -10.29 -3.79
CA ASN A 364 16.36 -10.99 -3.99
C ASN A 364 16.81 -10.99 -5.46
N LEU A 365 15.87 -11.04 -6.40
CA LEU A 365 16.12 -10.93 -7.83
C LEU A 365 16.20 -9.49 -8.35
N ARG A 366 15.97 -8.50 -7.49
CA ARG A 366 15.89 -7.07 -7.82
C ARG A 366 14.82 -6.78 -8.88
N GLN A 367 13.71 -7.47 -8.82
CA GLN A 367 12.51 -7.21 -9.62
C GLN A 367 11.71 -6.05 -9.02
N GLU A 368 10.89 -5.40 -9.84
CA GLU A 368 10.14 -4.21 -9.43
C GLU A 368 8.62 -4.42 -9.44
N THR A 369 8.13 -5.37 -10.23
CA THR A 369 6.70 -5.62 -10.42
C THR A 369 6.29 -7.06 -10.10
N PHE A 370 5.02 -7.26 -9.77
CA PHE A 370 4.45 -8.59 -9.53
C PHE A 370 4.47 -9.47 -10.78
N GLU A 371 4.20 -8.89 -11.95
CA GLU A 371 4.10 -9.58 -13.23
C GLU A 371 5.45 -10.05 -13.79
N GLU A 372 6.58 -9.51 -13.32
CA GLU A 372 7.89 -10.03 -13.70
C GLU A 372 7.99 -11.53 -13.37
N CYS A 373 8.42 -12.34 -14.34
CA CYS A 373 8.44 -13.81 -14.25
C CYS A 373 7.06 -14.49 -14.07
N LEU A 374 5.94 -13.76 -14.06
CA LEU A 374 4.61 -14.35 -14.14
C LEU A 374 4.40 -14.95 -15.54
N LEU A 375 3.82 -16.14 -15.61
CA LEU A 375 3.48 -16.80 -16.86
C LEU A 375 1.99 -16.58 -17.17
N PRO A 376 1.66 -15.74 -18.17
CA PRO A 376 0.27 -15.57 -18.57
C PRO A 376 -0.26 -16.82 -19.28
N GLY A 377 -1.58 -16.99 -19.27
CA GLY A 377 -2.29 -18.03 -20.05
C GLY A 377 -2.50 -19.36 -19.32
N ILE A 378 -1.90 -19.56 -18.15
CA ILE A 378 -2.22 -20.70 -17.28
C ILE A 378 -3.50 -20.40 -16.51
N GLY A 379 -4.56 -21.20 -16.67
CA GLY A 379 -5.86 -20.93 -16.05
C GLY A 379 -6.03 -21.56 -14.66
N GLU A 380 -5.32 -22.64 -14.38
CA GLU A 380 -5.60 -23.47 -13.20
C GLU A 380 -4.91 -22.97 -11.92
N TYR A 381 -3.76 -22.32 -12.03
CA TYR A 381 -2.98 -21.77 -10.91
C TYR A 381 -2.13 -20.58 -11.36
N ILE A 382 -1.61 -19.81 -10.40
CA ILE A 382 -0.70 -18.69 -10.63
C ILE A 382 0.70 -19.25 -10.90
N ALA A 383 1.14 -19.16 -12.16
CA ALA A 383 2.38 -19.77 -12.63
C ALA A 383 3.51 -18.77 -12.79
N PHE A 384 4.73 -19.19 -12.45
CA PHE A 384 5.95 -18.40 -12.63
C PHE A 384 7.02 -19.13 -13.45
N SER A 385 7.86 -18.39 -14.16
CA SER A 385 9.07 -18.88 -14.82
C SER A 385 10.27 -18.01 -14.46
N PHE A 386 11.24 -18.61 -13.78
CA PHE A 386 12.49 -17.94 -13.38
C PHE A 386 13.68 -18.36 -14.27
N GLN A 387 13.43 -18.79 -15.52
CA GLN A 387 14.49 -19.29 -16.40
C GLN A 387 15.58 -18.25 -16.71
N ASN A 388 15.19 -16.98 -16.81
CA ASN A 388 16.13 -15.86 -16.97
C ASN A 388 17.04 -15.66 -15.75
N HIS A 389 16.72 -16.31 -14.63
CA HIS A 389 17.46 -16.26 -13.37
C HIS A 389 18.12 -17.61 -13.03
N LYS A 390 18.38 -18.45 -14.04
CA LYS A 390 19.06 -19.76 -13.93
C LYS A 390 18.23 -20.87 -13.27
N ASP A 391 16.93 -20.68 -13.07
CA ASP A 391 16.07 -21.82 -12.77
C ASP A 391 15.83 -22.65 -14.03
N TRP A 392 15.78 -23.97 -13.89
CA TRP A 392 15.60 -24.84 -15.06
C TRP A 392 14.12 -24.99 -15.45
N SER A 393 13.20 -24.77 -14.50
CA SER A 393 11.79 -25.05 -14.70
C SER A 393 11.14 -24.01 -15.60
N ARG A 394 10.34 -24.47 -16.57
CA ARG A 394 9.58 -23.58 -17.47
C ARG A 394 8.29 -23.09 -16.84
N ARG A 395 7.73 -23.86 -15.91
CA ARG A 395 6.49 -23.57 -15.19
C ARG A 395 6.66 -23.99 -13.75
N SER A 396 6.52 -23.05 -12.84
CA SER A 396 6.60 -23.27 -11.41
C SER A 396 5.39 -22.72 -10.68
N ILE A 397 5.13 -23.27 -9.50
CA ILE A 397 4.13 -22.79 -8.55
C ILE A 397 4.83 -22.45 -7.25
N ILE A 398 4.49 -21.30 -6.67
CA ILE A 398 4.95 -20.88 -5.34
C ILE A 398 3.78 -21.12 -4.38
N MET A 399 3.97 -22.03 -3.45
CA MET A 399 2.95 -22.46 -2.51
C MET A 399 3.18 -21.84 -1.15
N SER A 400 2.09 -21.55 -0.42
CA SER A 400 2.16 -21.11 0.97
C SER A 400 2.91 -22.11 1.87
N SER A 401 3.27 -21.69 3.07
CA SER A 401 3.86 -22.58 4.07
C SER A 401 2.98 -23.82 4.29
N ILE A 402 3.63 -24.99 4.26
CA ILE A 402 2.98 -26.26 4.54
C ILE A 402 3.36 -26.61 5.97
N GLY A 403 2.55 -26.16 6.93
CA GLY A 403 2.73 -26.48 8.35
C GLY A 403 2.53 -27.98 8.63
N ASP A 404 1.77 -28.35 9.65
CA ASP A 404 1.67 -29.75 10.06
C ASP A 404 1.23 -30.72 8.95
N SER A 405 1.73 -31.95 9.04
CA SER A 405 1.45 -33.05 8.10
C SER A 405 1.79 -32.72 6.63
N PRO A 406 3.03 -32.26 6.33
CA PRO A 406 3.36 -31.73 5.01
C PRO A 406 3.19 -32.75 3.89
N ARG A 407 3.50 -34.02 4.15
CA ARG A 407 3.30 -35.12 3.19
C ARG A 407 1.84 -35.30 2.78
N ARG A 408 0.89 -35.21 3.72
CA ARG A 408 -0.54 -35.35 3.44
C ARG A 408 -1.04 -34.18 2.60
N LYS A 409 -0.61 -32.97 2.95
CA LYS A 409 -0.95 -31.73 2.24
C LYS A 409 -0.42 -31.74 0.81
N ILE A 410 0.82 -32.18 0.60
CA ILE A 410 1.40 -32.33 -0.74
C ILE A 410 0.62 -33.36 -1.57
N GLN A 411 0.23 -34.50 -0.98
CA GLN A 411 -0.60 -35.49 -1.66
C GLN A 411 -1.97 -34.93 -2.08
N ASN A 412 -2.60 -34.14 -1.22
CA ASN A 412 -3.87 -33.48 -1.53
C ASN A 412 -3.73 -32.55 -2.73
N VAL A 413 -2.68 -31.72 -2.75
CA VAL A 413 -2.39 -30.80 -3.85
C VAL A 413 -2.11 -31.60 -5.12
N GLN A 414 -1.25 -32.62 -5.05
CA GLN A 414 -0.90 -33.46 -6.21
C GLN A 414 -2.14 -34.07 -6.86
N LYS A 415 -3.08 -34.57 -6.05
CA LYS A 415 -4.36 -35.10 -6.56
C LYS A 415 -5.16 -34.09 -7.35
N ARG A 416 -5.17 -32.80 -6.94
CA ARG A 416 -5.79 -31.73 -7.73
C ARG A 416 -5.01 -31.44 -9.01
N VAL A 417 -3.69 -31.29 -8.90
CA VAL A 417 -2.81 -30.93 -10.02
C VAL A 417 -2.85 -31.98 -11.15
N ARG A 418 -3.07 -33.26 -10.83
CA ARG A 418 -3.24 -34.32 -11.84
C ARG A 418 -4.34 -34.04 -12.86
N ALA A 419 -5.37 -33.30 -12.46
CA ALA A 419 -6.50 -32.97 -13.33
C ALA A 419 -6.24 -31.73 -14.22
N TRP A 420 -5.13 -31.01 -14.02
CA TRP A 420 -4.82 -29.80 -14.79
C TRP A 420 -4.16 -30.13 -16.12
N ASN A 421 -4.44 -29.31 -17.14
CA ASN A 421 -3.86 -29.48 -18.46
C ASN A 421 -2.38 -29.07 -18.43
N GLU A 422 -2.09 -27.94 -17.79
CA GLU A 422 -0.77 -27.32 -17.77
C GLU A 422 -0.05 -27.45 -16.44
N ARG A 423 0.38 -28.66 -16.09
CA ARG A 423 0.96 -28.95 -14.76
C ARG A 423 2.30 -28.23 -14.50
N PRO A 424 2.53 -27.73 -13.26
CA PRO A 424 3.82 -27.17 -12.85
C PRO A 424 4.91 -28.24 -12.81
N GLN A 425 6.10 -27.88 -13.27
CA GLN A 425 7.31 -28.72 -13.26
C GLN A 425 8.07 -28.60 -11.94
N LYS A 426 7.90 -27.49 -11.22
CA LYS A 426 8.58 -27.22 -9.96
C LYS A 426 7.64 -26.55 -8.96
N TRP A 427 7.65 -27.05 -7.73
CA TRP A 427 6.86 -26.54 -6.62
C TRP A 427 7.82 -25.95 -5.62
N TYR A 428 7.70 -24.65 -5.38
CA TYR A 428 8.42 -23.99 -4.30
C TYR A 428 7.54 -24.01 -3.06
N LEU A 429 8.03 -24.58 -1.97
CA LEU A 429 7.31 -24.64 -0.71
C LEU A 429 8.23 -24.51 0.50
N ARG A 430 7.72 -23.89 1.57
CA ARG A 430 8.43 -23.76 2.85
C ARG A 430 8.11 -24.97 3.73
N SER A 431 9.03 -25.93 3.75
CA SER A 431 9.04 -27.07 4.68
C SER A 431 10.39 -27.77 4.60
N ALA A 432 11.11 -27.81 5.73
CA ALA A 432 12.48 -28.29 5.85
C ALA A 432 12.71 -29.74 5.34
N ASP A 433 11.68 -30.60 5.41
CA ASP A 433 11.80 -32.04 5.15
C ASP A 433 11.21 -32.49 3.80
N THR A 434 10.91 -31.55 2.91
CA THR A 434 10.17 -31.82 1.67
C THR A 434 10.86 -31.26 0.44
N ARG A 435 12.01 -31.85 0.12
CA ARG A 435 12.73 -31.64 -1.15
C ARG A 435 12.79 -32.96 -1.91
N GLY A 436 12.73 -32.92 -3.24
CA GLY A 436 12.92 -34.10 -4.09
C GLY A 436 11.97 -34.17 -5.29
N PHE A 437 11.69 -35.38 -5.77
CA PHE A 437 11.00 -35.60 -7.05
C PHE A 437 9.64 -36.30 -6.88
N GLY A 438 8.67 -35.91 -7.69
CA GLY A 438 7.34 -36.51 -7.74
C GLY A 438 6.88 -36.82 -9.16
N ASP A 439 5.83 -37.64 -9.28
CA ASP A 439 5.23 -38.05 -10.55
C ASP A 439 3.71 -37.93 -10.47
N TYR A 440 3.10 -37.21 -11.42
CA TYR A 440 1.66 -37.04 -11.53
C TYR A 440 0.95 -38.30 -12.01
N SER A 441 1.62 -39.21 -12.71
CA SER A 441 0.99 -40.42 -13.28
C SER A 441 0.71 -41.52 -12.26
N ILE A 442 1.33 -41.46 -11.07
CA ILE A 442 1.21 -42.53 -10.07
C ILE A 442 0.87 -41.98 -8.67
N ASP A 443 0.02 -42.70 -7.93
CA ASP A 443 -0.41 -42.35 -6.56
C ASP A 443 0.54 -42.79 -5.44
N VAL A 444 1.75 -43.20 -5.78
CA VAL A 444 2.66 -43.82 -4.80
C VAL A 444 3.38 -42.79 -3.93
N ALA A 445 3.02 -42.83 -2.65
CA ALA A 445 3.89 -42.71 -1.49
C ALA A 445 5.27 -42.04 -1.71
N ARG A 446 5.26 -40.71 -1.62
CA ARG A 446 6.35 -39.78 -1.24
C ARG A 446 7.17 -39.22 -2.39
N ILE A 447 7.49 -37.94 -2.22
CA ILE A 447 8.59 -37.25 -2.89
C ILE A 447 9.84 -38.12 -2.71
N ALA A 448 10.40 -38.61 -3.81
CA ALA A 448 11.60 -39.42 -3.81
C ALA A 448 12.83 -38.52 -3.57
N PRO A 449 13.72 -38.90 -2.65
CA PRO A 449 14.90 -38.10 -2.35
C PRO A 449 15.88 -38.00 -3.53
N GLU A 450 16.11 -39.12 -4.23
CA GLU A 450 17.09 -39.20 -5.31
C GLU A 450 16.45 -39.08 -6.71
N GLU A 451 17.24 -38.60 -7.69
CA GLU A 451 16.84 -38.58 -9.10
C GLU A 451 16.55 -40.03 -9.55
N LEU A 452 15.28 -40.32 -9.87
CA LEU A 452 14.92 -41.53 -10.62
C LEU A 452 15.45 -41.39 -12.05
N ASP A 453 16.63 -41.97 -12.31
CA ASP A 453 17.39 -42.09 -13.56
C ASP A 453 17.01 -41.18 -14.77
N VAL A 454 18.02 -40.44 -15.25
CA VAL A 454 17.99 -39.07 -15.80
C VAL A 454 17.86 -39.05 -17.34
N ALA A 455 17.00 -39.88 -17.93
CA ALA A 455 16.84 -39.90 -19.39
C ALA A 455 15.70 -39.02 -19.95
N SER A 456 14.74 -38.59 -19.13
CA SER A 456 13.71 -37.64 -19.57
C SER A 456 12.94 -37.08 -18.38
N ILE A 457 12.85 -35.75 -18.26
CA ILE A 457 11.75 -35.15 -17.51
C ILE A 457 10.51 -35.43 -18.35
N SER A 458 9.86 -36.56 -18.09
CA SER A 458 8.51 -36.81 -18.59
C SER A 458 7.65 -35.60 -18.21
N PRO A 459 6.72 -35.14 -19.08
CA PRO A 459 5.75 -34.09 -18.71
C PRO A 459 4.93 -34.43 -17.46
N ASP A 460 4.96 -35.69 -17.02
CA ASP A 460 4.31 -36.15 -15.79
C ASP A 460 5.17 -36.03 -14.53
N ARG A 461 6.45 -35.63 -14.60
CA ARG A 461 7.32 -35.47 -13.41
C ARG A 461 7.41 -34.02 -12.93
N PHE A 462 7.58 -33.85 -11.62
CA PHE A 462 7.78 -32.54 -10.99
C PHE A 462 8.84 -32.59 -9.88
N VAL A 463 9.40 -31.43 -9.55
CA VAL A 463 10.34 -31.24 -8.43
C VAL A 463 9.66 -30.46 -7.33
N VAL A 464 9.91 -30.86 -6.09
CA VAL A 464 9.58 -30.09 -4.90
C VAL A 464 10.86 -29.48 -4.36
N GLU A 465 10.89 -28.16 -4.28
CA GLU A 465 12.01 -27.37 -3.78
C GLU A 465 11.64 -26.68 -2.47
N CYS A 466 12.52 -26.85 -1.48
CA CYS A 466 12.37 -26.26 -0.15
C CYS A 466 12.81 -24.78 -0.18
N MET A 467 12.02 -23.90 0.43
CA MET A 467 12.27 -22.46 0.51
C MET A 467 12.75 -21.95 1.87
N GLU A 468 13.16 -22.83 2.80
CA GLU A 468 13.64 -22.41 4.14
C GLU A 468 14.87 -21.48 4.08
N CYS A 469 15.64 -21.51 3.00
CA CYS A 469 16.78 -20.61 2.80
C CYS A 469 16.39 -19.19 2.38
N ILE A 470 15.12 -18.92 2.12
CA ILE A 470 14.58 -17.60 1.77
C ILE A 470 13.88 -17.07 3.02
N GLY A 471 14.51 -16.14 3.74
CA GLY A 471 13.99 -15.66 5.02
C GLY A 471 12.83 -14.69 4.84
N ILE A 472 11.65 -15.04 5.38
CA ILE A 472 10.44 -14.19 5.39
C ILE A 472 9.98 -13.87 6.81
N ASP A 473 10.68 -14.38 7.83
CA ASP A 473 10.38 -14.11 9.23
C ASP A 473 10.93 -12.72 9.63
N GLU A 474 10.48 -12.22 10.78
CA GLU A 474 10.87 -10.90 11.30
C GLU A 474 12.41 -10.74 11.35
N GLY A 475 12.91 -9.64 10.80
CA GLY A 475 14.34 -9.32 10.75
C GLY A 475 15.14 -10.08 9.68
N GLU A 476 14.52 -10.98 8.92
CA GLU A 476 15.19 -11.68 7.81
C GLU A 476 15.07 -10.94 6.48
N TRP A 477 14.14 -10.00 6.37
CA TRP A 477 13.85 -9.24 5.16
C TRP A 477 15.04 -8.41 4.66
N ALA A 478 15.87 -7.92 5.58
CA ALA A 478 17.10 -7.18 5.30
C ALA A 478 18.19 -8.00 4.58
N LYS A 479 18.16 -9.34 4.72
CA LYS A 479 19.14 -10.24 4.13
C LYS A 479 18.83 -10.43 2.64
N ASN A 480 19.80 -10.19 1.76
CA ASN A 480 19.64 -10.50 0.33
C ASN A 480 20.17 -11.92 0.07
N GLU A 481 19.28 -12.88 -0.19
CA GLU A 481 19.69 -14.24 -0.54
C GLU A 481 19.87 -14.44 -2.05
N ASN A 482 20.96 -15.10 -2.43
CA ASN A 482 21.19 -15.44 -3.83
C ASN A 482 20.29 -16.62 -4.25
N CYS A 483 19.21 -16.33 -4.98
CA CYS A 483 18.27 -17.34 -5.48
C CYS A 483 18.94 -18.36 -6.42
N ALA A 484 19.90 -17.93 -7.25
CA ALA A 484 20.61 -18.79 -8.19
C ALA A 484 21.44 -19.88 -7.49
N ASP A 485 22.05 -19.54 -6.35
CA ASP A 485 22.87 -20.46 -5.55
C ASP A 485 22.05 -21.17 -4.45
N SER A 486 20.72 -20.99 -4.45
CA SER A 486 19.81 -21.57 -3.46
C SER A 486 18.62 -22.28 -4.12
N ILE A 487 17.43 -21.68 -4.11
CA ILE A 487 16.18 -22.30 -4.57
C ILE A 487 16.15 -22.60 -6.08
N PHE A 488 17.04 -22.02 -6.89
CA PHE A 488 17.16 -22.33 -8.32
C PHE A 488 18.25 -23.37 -8.61
N SER A 489 19.12 -23.62 -7.64
CA SER A 489 20.20 -24.61 -7.77
C SER A 489 19.66 -26.03 -7.69
N LYS A 490 20.28 -26.95 -8.45
CA LYS A 490 20.03 -28.39 -8.29
C LYS A 490 20.50 -28.92 -6.94
N LYS A 491 21.49 -28.28 -6.31
CA LYS A 491 22.07 -28.70 -5.01
C LYS A 491 21.59 -27.79 -3.89
N CYS A 492 21.15 -28.39 -2.78
CA CYS A 492 20.80 -27.67 -1.56
C CYS A 492 22.02 -26.91 -1.01
N LYS A 493 21.84 -25.63 -0.69
CA LYS A 493 22.86 -24.75 -0.08
C LYS A 493 23.36 -25.27 1.28
N TYR A 494 22.51 -25.96 2.04
CA TYR A 494 22.83 -26.48 3.37
C TYR A 494 23.29 -27.94 3.39
N GLY A 495 23.53 -28.54 2.22
CA GLY A 495 24.00 -29.93 2.14
C GLY A 495 22.97 -30.98 2.61
N GLY A 496 21.71 -30.59 2.79
CA GLY A 496 20.61 -31.51 3.09
C GLY A 496 20.51 -32.59 2.01
N LYS A 497 20.33 -33.84 2.43
CA LYS A 497 20.14 -34.97 1.52
C LYS A 497 18.97 -34.64 0.60
N SER A 498 19.25 -34.66 -0.70
CA SER A 498 18.25 -34.86 -1.74
C SER A 498 17.39 -36.03 -1.30
#